data_AF-A0AAV6K1R4-F1
#
_entry.id   AF-A0AAV6K1R4-F1
#
_cell.length_a   1.000
_cell.length_b   1.000
_cell.length_c   1.000
_cell.angle_alpha   90.00
_cell.angle_beta   90.00
_cell.angle_gamma   90.00
#
_symmetry.space_group_name_H-M   'P 1'
#
loop_
_entity.id
_entity.type
_entity.pdbx_description
1 polymer ?
#
loop_
_entity_poly.entity_id
_entity_poly.type
_entity_poly.pdbx_seq_one_letter_code
_entity_poly.pdbx_strand_id
1 'polypeptide(L)'
;MASTLLKINLLQTIHTSDHSFQLQLTRTPFLSLQFPTQNHHLPHAHLSFFPSRTPLHRTKPLSLSIQSSLSSPTTPPTTKDEAILQARTCLSAALEKPLNNTFLAVKVLKKLSQPRFQVEIPVIDDSPYSLSKLALQVFGEIPIRRKGPPVKILIIWPNPTLTEAAIKAFKSSSSEFVKHLDVSSFASNGDTRVLNSAEVAVFFAPEASQLAVMKRVTDSLYPKPVVIFNPGWGFEEESSFGGLSGFVGSFKVVYSFVGLGVTGVLSNRKGVVFKCDKDGVSSGEKWFIFVEEEGGEMKAVSKFKARPSIGEVENVLYNVMAINSPITKSVKFFKDLVSNVTGKK
;
A
#
# COMPACT_ATOMS: atom_id res chain seq x y z
N MET A 1 8.48 37.35 -21.87
CA MET A 1 8.60 36.61 -20.59
C MET A 1 7.22 36.46 -20.01
N ALA A 2 6.60 35.29 -20.17
CA ALA A 2 5.29 34.99 -19.60
C ALA A 2 5.46 33.77 -18.70
N SER A 3 5.37 33.99 -17.40
CA SER A 3 5.36 32.94 -16.37
C SER A 3 3.97 32.31 -16.37
N THR A 4 3.83 31.14 -16.98
CA THR A 4 2.65 30.27 -16.79
C THR A 4 2.90 29.40 -15.56
N LEU A 5 2.21 29.75 -14.48
CA LEU A 5 2.22 29.06 -13.19
C LEU A 5 1.54 27.69 -13.34
N LEU A 6 2.33 26.61 -13.37
CA LEU A 6 1.82 25.25 -13.27
C LEU A 6 1.39 24.99 -11.83
N LYS A 7 0.09 24.72 -11.64
CA LYS A 7 -0.49 24.44 -10.33
C LYS A 7 -0.53 22.92 -10.15
N ILE A 8 0.41 22.37 -9.37
CA ILE A 8 0.41 20.95 -9.04
C ILE A 8 -0.53 20.75 -7.86
N ASN A 9 -1.73 20.25 -8.14
CA ASN A 9 -2.60 19.72 -7.10
C ASN A 9 -2.15 18.30 -6.78
N LEU A 10 -1.50 18.11 -5.63
CA LEU A 10 -0.96 16.81 -5.19
C LEU A 10 -2.04 15.84 -4.66
N LEU A 11 -3.31 16.19 -4.82
CA LEU A 11 -4.46 15.43 -4.33
C LEU A 11 -5.50 15.35 -5.46
N GLN A 12 -5.32 14.39 -6.38
CA GLN A 12 -6.42 13.94 -7.22
C GLN A 12 -6.82 12.52 -6.82
N THR A 13 -7.92 12.46 -6.08
CA THR A 13 -8.67 11.26 -5.77
C THR A 13 -9.15 10.59 -7.06
N ILE A 14 -9.06 9.27 -7.14
CA ILE A 14 -9.63 8.47 -8.23
C ILE A 14 -11.15 8.67 -8.20
N HIS A 15 -11.70 9.29 -9.24
CA HIS A 15 -13.15 9.45 -9.42
C HIS A 15 -13.78 8.08 -9.68
N THR A 16 -14.68 7.64 -8.81
CA THR A 16 -15.60 6.53 -9.10
C THR A 16 -16.81 7.09 -9.84
N SER A 17 -17.16 6.51 -10.98
CA SER A 17 -18.43 6.79 -11.67
C SER A 17 -19.58 6.19 -10.86
N ASP A 18 -20.45 7.05 -10.32
CA ASP A 18 -21.69 6.63 -9.66
C ASP A 18 -22.69 6.11 -10.71
N HIS A 19 -22.92 4.80 -10.72
CA HIS A 19 -24.15 4.24 -11.28
C HIS A 19 -25.11 3.94 -10.13
N SER A 20 -26.10 4.81 -10.01
CA SER A 20 -27.27 4.66 -9.14
C SER A 20 -28.07 3.42 -9.51
N PHE A 21 -28.11 2.42 -8.62
CA PHE A 21 -29.12 1.38 -8.64
C PHE A 21 -30.11 1.62 -7.50
N GLN A 22 -31.30 2.11 -7.87
CA GLN A 22 -32.49 2.01 -7.04
C GLN A 22 -32.88 0.53 -6.93
N LEU A 23 -32.89 -0.02 -5.73
CA LEU A 23 -33.56 -1.29 -5.45
C LEU A 23 -34.75 -1.02 -4.54
N GLN A 24 -35.93 -1.16 -5.13
CA GLN A 24 -37.22 -1.11 -4.46
C GLN A 24 -37.33 -2.28 -3.47
N LEU A 25 -37.74 -1.92 -2.26
CA LEU A 25 -38.04 -2.81 -1.15
C LEU A 25 -39.38 -3.50 -1.40
N THR A 26 -39.40 -4.83 -1.52
CA THR A 26 -40.62 -5.63 -1.40
C THR A 26 -40.57 -6.53 -0.17
N ARG A 27 -41.63 -6.36 0.63
CA ARG A 27 -41.94 -6.92 1.94
C ARG A 27 -42.70 -8.25 1.75
N THR A 28 -42.37 -9.33 2.47
CA THR A 28 -43.17 -10.04 3.51
C THR A 28 -42.80 -11.55 3.47
N PRO A 29 -43.28 -12.45 4.36
CA PRO A 29 -43.14 -12.48 5.82
C PRO A 29 -42.63 -13.85 6.37
N PHE A 30 -42.35 -13.84 7.68
CA PHE A 30 -42.08 -14.92 8.65
C PHE A 30 -42.61 -16.34 8.38
N LEU A 31 -41.85 -17.34 8.84
CA LEU A 31 -42.36 -18.46 9.64
C LEU A 31 -41.30 -18.93 10.66
N SER A 32 -41.76 -19.01 11.91
CA SER A 32 -41.14 -19.53 13.13
C SER A 32 -41.06 -21.06 13.15
N LEU A 33 -40.09 -21.62 13.88
CA LEU A 33 -40.27 -22.86 14.66
C LEU A 33 -39.15 -23.04 15.70
N GLN A 34 -39.52 -23.57 16.86
CA GLN A 34 -38.79 -23.59 18.12
C GLN A 34 -38.59 -25.03 18.64
N PHE A 35 -37.39 -25.29 19.20
CA PHE A 35 -37.02 -26.22 20.31
C PHE A 35 -37.18 -27.76 20.14
N PRO A 36 -36.53 -28.63 20.96
CA PRO A 36 -35.79 -28.40 22.22
C PRO A 36 -34.42 -29.13 22.41
N THR A 37 -33.82 -28.81 23.55
CA THR A 37 -32.63 -29.34 24.23
C THR A 37 -32.77 -30.78 24.77
N GLN A 38 -31.67 -31.54 24.83
CA GLN A 38 -31.29 -32.32 26.02
C GLN A 38 -29.83 -32.82 25.99
N ASN A 39 -29.24 -32.81 27.20
CA ASN A 39 -27.88 -33.23 27.57
C ASN A 39 -27.64 -34.74 27.43
N HIS A 40 -26.37 -35.18 27.32
CA HIS A 40 -25.67 -35.96 28.37
C HIS A 40 -24.38 -36.71 27.90
N HIS A 41 -23.33 -36.61 28.74
CA HIS A 41 -22.24 -37.55 29.04
C HIS A 41 -21.06 -37.84 28.05
N LEU A 42 -19.85 -37.43 28.48
CA LEU A 42 -18.53 -38.09 28.29
C LEU A 42 -18.42 -39.36 29.18
N PRO A 43 -17.37 -40.25 29.14
CA PRO A 43 -15.97 -40.08 28.68
C PRO A 43 -15.28 -41.32 28.02
N HIS A 44 -13.96 -41.19 27.74
CA HIS A 44 -12.91 -42.22 27.48
C HIS A 44 -12.74 -42.68 26.01
N ALA A 45 -11.57 -43.10 25.50
CA ALA A 45 -10.14 -42.91 25.75
C ALA A 45 -9.38 -43.68 24.62
N HIS A 46 -8.21 -43.19 24.20
CA HIS A 46 -7.07 -43.92 23.61
C HIS A 46 -7.08 -44.52 22.17
N LEU A 47 -6.05 -44.05 21.43
CA LEU A 47 -5.12 -44.78 20.54
C LEU A 47 -5.55 -45.28 19.14
N SER A 48 -5.08 -44.51 18.14
CA SER A 48 -4.31 -44.91 16.94
C SER A 48 -4.68 -46.18 16.18
N PHE A 49 -4.92 -46.06 14.87
CA PHE A 49 -4.22 -46.81 13.80
C PHE A 49 -4.59 -46.23 12.42
N PHE A 50 -3.59 -45.86 11.62
CA PHE A 50 -3.74 -45.64 10.18
C PHE A 50 -3.82 -47.00 9.47
N PRO A 51 -4.62 -47.12 8.40
CA PRO A 51 -3.97 -47.38 7.10
C PRO A 51 -4.55 -46.55 5.95
N SER A 52 -3.68 -46.29 4.98
CA SER A 52 -3.91 -45.54 3.75
C SER A 52 -5.01 -46.13 2.85
N ARG A 53 -5.84 -45.27 2.25
CA ARG A 53 -6.39 -45.41 0.89
C ARG A 53 -7.06 -44.10 0.45
N THR A 54 -6.39 -43.34 -0.43
CA THR A 54 -7.03 -42.40 -1.37
C THR A 54 -7.58 -43.21 -2.57
N PRO A 55 -8.48 -42.70 -3.47
CA PRO A 55 -8.76 -41.28 -3.76
C PRO A 55 -10.24 -40.92 -4.03
N LEU A 56 -10.59 -39.62 -4.02
CA LEU A 56 -11.24 -38.90 -5.15
C LEU A 56 -11.74 -37.50 -4.73
N HIS A 57 -11.42 -36.53 -5.59
CA HIS A 57 -11.92 -35.14 -5.64
C HIS A 57 -11.62 -34.19 -4.47
N ARG A 58 -10.37 -33.70 -4.42
CA ARG A 58 -10.06 -32.35 -3.91
C ARG A 58 -9.72 -31.46 -5.10
N THR A 59 -10.53 -30.44 -5.34
CA THR A 59 -10.28 -29.38 -6.30
C THR A 59 -8.93 -28.70 -5.96
N LYS A 60 -7.99 -28.77 -6.89
CA LYS A 60 -6.71 -28.07 -6.79
C LYS A 60 -6.98 -26.57 -6.94
N PRO A 61 -6.53 -25.69 -6.03
CA PRO A 61 -6.47 -24.28 -6.34
C PRO A 61 -5.45 -24.09 -7.46
N LEU A 62 -5.84 -23.34 -8.50
CA LEU A 62 -5.04 -23.01 -9.66
C LEU A 62 -3.68 -22.43 -9.20
N SER A 63 -2.60 -23.21 -9.34
CA SER A 63 -1.26 -22.70 -9.11
C SER A 63 -0.90 -21.79 -10.29
N LEU A 64 -1.04 -20.49 -10.10
CA LEU A 64 -0.47 -19.51 -11.03
C LEU A 64 1.05 -19.65 -10.96
N SER A 65 1.59 -20.33 -11.96
CA SER A 65 3.02 -20.40 -12.25
C SER A 65 3.52 -18.97 -12.48
N ILE A 66 4.26 -18.43 -11.52
CA ILE A 66 5.00 -17.18 -11.69
C ILE A 66 6.21 -17.53 -12.54
N GLN A 67 6.04 -17.45 -13.86
CA GLN A 67 7.17 -17.46 -14.78
C GLN A 67 8.00 -16.19 -14.54
N SER A 68 9.22 -16.38 -14.01
CA SER A 68 10.25 -15.35 -13.95
C SER A 68 10.59 -14.91 -15.37
N SER A 69 9.97 -13.81 -15.79
CA SER A 69 10.25 -13.14 -17.06
C SER A 69 10.77 -11.74 -16.75
N LEU A 70 11.80 -11.36 -17.51
CA LEU A 70 12.58 -10.14 -17.38
C LEU A 70 11.69 -8.89 -17.17
N SER A 71 12.13 -8.04 -16.23
CA SER A 71 11.39 -6.97 -15.56
C SER A 71 10.71 -5.94 -16.49
N SER A 72 9.47 -6.20 -16.88
CA SER A 72 8.55 -5.11 -17.24
C SER A 72 8.23 -4.28 -15.98
N PRO A 73 8.18 -2.94 -16.05
CA PRO A 73 7.70 -2.14 -14.94
C PRO A 73 6.29 -2.60 -14.57
N THR A 74 6.01 -2.75 -13.28
CA THR A 74 4.62 -2.92 -12.86
C THR A 74 3.87 -1.68 -13.31
N THR A 75 2.77 -1.88 -14.03
CA THR A 75 1.91 -0.79 -14.47
C THR A 75 1.22 -0.16 -13.27
N PRO A 76 1.04 1.17 -13.28
CA PRO A 76 0.26 1.83 -12.23
C PRO A 76 -1.17 1.25 -12.22
N PRO A 77 -1.77 1.07 -11.04
CA PRO A 77 -3.13 0.59 -10.92
C PRO A 77 -4.12 1.57 -11.55
N THR A 78 -5.18 1.02 -12.14
CA THR A 78 -6.28 1.80 -12.73
C THR A 78 -7.49 1.89 -11.80
N THR A 79 -7.55 1.01 -10.80
CA THR A 79 -8.64 0.93 -9.82
C THR A 79 -8.11 0.95 -8.39
N LYS A 80 -8.97 1.34 -7.44
CA LYS A 80 -8.66 1.33 -6.01
C LYS A 80 -8.31 -0.08 -5.51
N ASP A 81 -9.07 -1.09 -5.93
CA ASP A 81 -8.84 -2.47 -5.48
C ASP A 81 -7.53 -3.03 -6.02
N GLU A 82 -7.16 -2.67 -7.26
CA GLU A 82 -5.85 -3.00 -7.82
C GLU A 82 -4.72 -2.32 -7.03
N ALA A 83 -4.86 -1.05 -6.65
CA ALA A 83 -3.88 -0.35 -5.84
C ALA A 83 -3.69 -1.02 -4.46
N ILE A 84 -4.79 -1.40 -3.80
CA ILE A 84 -4.79 -2.14 -2.54
C ILE A 84 -4.10 -3.49 -2.71
N LEU A 85 -4.43 -4.24 -3.78
CA LEU A 85 -3.84 -5.53 -4.05
C LEU A 85 -2.32 -5.42 -4.27
N GLN A 86 -1.89 -4.49 -5.12
CA GLN A 86 -0.47 -4.25 -5.39
C GLN A 86 0.29 -3.87 -4.11
N ALA A 87 -0.27 -2.97 -3.29
CA ALA A 87 0.32 -2.58 -2.03
C ALA A 87 0.41 -3.75 -1.04
N ARG A 88 -0.63 -4.60 -0.93
CA ARG A 88 -0.61 -5.81 -0.11
C ARG A 88 0.48 -6.78 -0.55
N THR A 89 0.63 -6.98 -1.87
CA THR A 89 1.67 -7.84 -2.43
C THR A 89 3.07 -7.29 -2.12
N CYS A 90 3.30 -6.00 -2.43
CA CYS A 90 4.59 -5.33 -2.22
C CYS A 90 4.96 -5.30 -0.71
N LEU A 91 4.00 -5.05 0.19
CA LEU A 91 4.21 -5.09 1.64
C LEU A 91 4.44 -6.51 2.18
N SER A 92 3.66 -7.49 1.73
CA SER A 92 3.83 -8.90 2.15
C SER A 92 5.22 -9.42 1.77
N ALA A 93 5.67 -9.17 0.53
CA ALA A 93 7.00 -9.54 0.07
C ALA A 93 8.12 -8.87 0.90
N ALA A 94 7.94 -7.60 1.28
CA ALA A 94 8.88 -6.89 2.14
C ALA A 94 8.94 -7.46 3.57
N LEU A 95 7.81 -7.92 4.12
CA LEU A 95 7.70 -8.47 5.47
C LEU A 95 8.10 -9.95 5.57
N GLU A 96 8.07 -10.71 4.48
CA GLU A 96 8.38 -12.15 4.48
C GLU A 96 9.77 -12.46 5.03
N LYS A 97 10.81 -11.82 4.50
CA LYS A 97 12.19 -12.03 4.95
C LYS A 97 12.42 -11.66 6.43
N PRO A 98 12.04 -10.47 6.92
CA PRO A 98 12.31 -10.11 8.30
C PRO A 98 11.54 -10.98 9.29
N LEU A 99 10.28 -11.33 9.01
CA LEU A 99 9.48 -12.14 9.94
C LEU A 99 9.97 -13.58 10.05
N ASN A 100 10.46 -14.18 8.96
CA ASN A 100 11.00 -15.55 8.99
C ASN A 100 12.41 -15.65 9.55
N ASN A 101 13.21 -14.56 9.53
CA ASN A 101 14.60 -14.59 10.00
C ASN A 101 14.78 -14.14 11.46
N THR A 102 13.71 -13.69 12.12
CA THR A 102 13.75 -13.23 13.53
C THR A 102 14.37 -14.26 14.49
N PHE A 103 14.12 -15.56 14.27
CA PHE A 103 14.59 -16.63 15.17
C PHE A 103 16.08 -16.97 15.05
N LEU A 104 16.70 -16.75 13.89
CA LEU A 104 18.11 -17.08 13.66
C LEU A 104 19.05 -15.99 14.20
N ALA A 105 18.56 -14.76 14.33
CA ALA A 105 19.35 -13.60 14.76
C ALA A 105 19.53 -13.51 16.28
N VAL A 106 18.64 -14.10 17.10
CA VAL A 106 18.78 -14.10 18.58
C VAL A 106 20.03 -14.89 19.04
N LYS A 107 20.51 -15.85 18.22
CA LYS A 107 21.70 -16.67 18.52
C LYS A 107 23.03 -16.05 18.08
N VAL A 108 23.02 -15.00 17.25
CA VAL A 108 24.25 -14.39 16.71
C VAL A 108 24.23 -12.90 17.07
N LEU A 109 25.19 -12.48 17.90
CA LEU A 109 25.35 -11.16 18.53
C LEU A 109 25.53 -9.96 17.55
N LYS A 110 24.98 -10.00 16.34
CA LYS A 110 25.00 -8.89 15.37
C LYS A 110 23.75 -8.04 15.58
N LYS A 111 23.93 -6.73 15.79
CA LYS A 111 22.85 -5.74 15.88
C LYS A 111 22.03 -5.76 14.58
N LEU A 112 20.86 -6.40 14.60
CA LEU A 112 19.98 -6.51 13.44
C LEU A 112 19.36 -5.14 13.11
N SER A 113 19.57 -4.63 11.90
CA SER A 113 18.87 -3.42 11.46
C SER A 113 17.35 -3.65 11.52
N GLN A 114 16.63 -2.76 12.19
CA GLN A 114 15.18 -2.85 12.30
C GLN A 114 14.54 -2.63 10.92
N PRO A 115 13.70 -3.54 10.41
CA PRO A 115 13.00 -3.35 9.15
C PRO A 115 11.98 -2.22 9.28
N ARG A 116 12.09 -1.20 8.43
CA ARG A 116 11.22 -0.03 8.43
C ARG A 116 10.69 0.22 7.03
N PHE A 117 9.37 0.20 6.86
CA PHE A 117 8.72 0.26 5.55
C PHE A 117 7.67 1.37 5.47
N GLN A 118 7.49 1.94 4.28
CA GLN A 118 6.47 2.95 4.01
C GLN A 118 5.59 2.54 2.83
N VAL A 119 4.30 2.76 2.97
CA VAL A 119 3.28 2.47 1.95
C VAL A 119 2.38 3.68 1.78
N GLU A 120 2.17 4.09 0.53
CA GLU A 120 1.30 5.20 0.16
C GLU A 120 0.30 4.75 -0.92
N ILE A 121 -0.98 4.79 -0.59
CA ILE A 121 -2.10 4.46 -1.48
C ILE A 121 -3.08 5.64 -1.48
N PRO A 122 -3.63 6.02 -2.65
CA PRO A 122 -4.72 6.98 -2.74
C PRO A 122 -5.87 6.65 -1.80
N VAL A 123 -6.31 7.65 -1.04
CA VAL A 123 -7.50 7.58 -0.19
C VAL A 123 -8.54 8.56 -0.74
N ILE A 124 -9.82 8.25 -0.51
CA ILE A 124 -10.93 9.11 -0.91
C ILE A 124 -10.98 10.35 -0.01
N ASP A 125 -10.86 10.11 1.29
CA ASP A 125 -10.89 11.10 2.37
C ASP A 125 -10.25 10.50 3.63
N ASP A 126 -9.91 11.36 4.59
CA ASP A 126 -9.34 10.96 5.89
C ASP A 126 -10.42 10.65 6.93
N SER A 127 -11.66 10.37 6.51
CA SER A 127 -12.74 10.05 7.44
C SER A 127 -12.47 8.73 8.17
N PRO A 128 -12.99 8.57 9.40
CA PRO A 128 -12.86 7.33 10.14
C PRO A 128 -13.39 6.10 9.38
N TYR A 129 -14.45 6.27 8.59
CA TYR A 129 -15.00 5.17 7.79
C TYR A 129 -14.05 4.74 6.67
N SER A 130 -13.54 5.69 5.88
CA SER A 130 -12.67 5.42 4.74
C SER A 130 -11.34 4.78 5.18
N LEU A 131 -10.71 5.33 6.22
CA LEU A 131 -9.44 4.81 6.74
C LEU A 131 -9.60 3.44 7.41
N SER A 132 -10.65 3.23 8.20
CA SER A 132 -10.91 1.93 8.83
C SER A 132 -11.20 0.83 7.80
N LYS A 133 -11.99 1.16 6.76
CA LYS A 133 -12.27 0.24 5.66
C LYS A 133 -11.00 -0.10 4.88
N LEU A 134 -10.15 0.88 4.60
CA LEU A 134 -8.86 0.67 3.93
C LEU A 134 -7.94 -0.22 4.77
N ALA A 135 -7.81 0.06 6.07
CA ALA A 135 -7.02 -0.77 6.98
C ALA A 135 -7.52 -2.22 7.00
N LEU A 136 -8.84 -2.44 7.02
CA LEU A 136 -9.43 -3.77 6.92
C LEU A 136 -9.10 -4.47 5.59
N GLN A 137 -9.24 -3.77 4.47
CA GLN A 137 -8.95 -4.31 3.14
C GLN A 137 -7.47 -4.69 2.97
N VAL A 138 -6.56 -3.97 3.62
CA VAL A 138 -5.11 -4.22 3.55
C VAL A 138 -4.66 -5.27 4.56
N PHE A 139 -5.00 -5.10 5.83
CA PHE A 139 -4.45 -5.85 6.97
C PHE A 139 -5.36 -6.95 7.50
N GLY A 140 -6.67 -6.93 7.18
CA GLY A 140 -7.62 -7.94 7.66
C GLY A 140 -7.20 -9.37 7.28
N GLU A 141 -6.65 -9.54 6.07
CA GLU A 141 -6.17 -10.81 5.53
C GLU A 141 -4.85 -10.64 4.75
N ILE A 142 -3.90 -9.87 5.28
CA ILE A 142 -2.62 -9.68 4.57
C ILE A 142 -1.92 -11.04 4.38
N PRO A 143 -1.61 -11.47 3.14
CA PRO A 143 -1.12 -12.82 2.88
C PRO A 143 0.38 -12.90 3.17
N ILE A 144 0.79 -12.84 4.44
CA ILE A 144 2.20 -12.94 4.84
C ILE A 144 2.61 -14.40 4.86
N ARG A 145 3.56 -14.78 4.00
CA ARG A 145 4.14 -16.11 3.97
C ARG A 145 5.09 -16.29 5.16
N ARG A 146 4.65 -17.02 6.17
CA ARG A 146 5.48 -17.31 7.35
C ARG A 146 5.43 -18.78 7.74
N LYS A 147 6.57 -19.28 8.23
CA LYS A 147 6.64 -20.56 8.96
C LYS A 147 6.16 -20.33 10.41
N GLY A 148 4.99 -20.83 10.77
CA GLY A 148 4.48 -20.79 12.14
C GLY A 148 3.11 -20.13 12.28
N PRO A 149 2.78 -19.58 13.46
CA PRO A 149 1.47 -19.00 13.73
C PRO A 149 1.22 -17.74 12.88
N PRO A 150 -0.05 -17.33 12.72
CA PRO A 150 -0.41 -16.09 12.05
C PRO A 150 0.29 -14.88 12.69
N VAL A 151 0.65 -13.91 11.84
CA VAL A 151 1.41 -12.73 12.25
C VAL A 151 0.53 -11.80 13.08
N LYS A 152 0.98 -11.46 14.28
CA LYS A 152 0.27 -10.48 15.12
C LYS A 152 0.62 -9.06 14.69
N ILE A 153 -0.37 -8.33 14.19
CA ILE A 153 -0.22 -6.97 13.70
C ILE A 153 -0.82 -6.01 14.73
N LEU A 154 -0.07 -4.97 15.08
CA LEU A 154 -0.57 -3.85 15.86
C LEU A 154 -0.72 -2.64 14.95
N ILE A 155 -1.94 -2.16 14.78
CA ILE A 155 -2.23 -0.89 14.10
C ILE A 155 -2.32 0.21 15.14
N ILE A 156 -1.50 1.24 14.97
CA ILE A 156 -1.43 2.43 15.80
C ILE A 156 -2.08 3.57 15.03
N TRP A 157 -3.14 4.11 15.59
CA TRP A 157 -3.96 5.16 14.99
C TRP A 157 -3.64 6.53 15.58
N PRO A 158 -3.86 7.62 14.82
CA PRO A 158 -3.50 8.97 15.25
C PRO A 158 -4.31 9.46 16.45
N ASN A 159 -5.57 9.02 16.57
CA ASN A 159 -6.48 9.47 17.62
C ASN A 159 -7.50 8.39 18.00
N PRO A 160 -8.17 8.53 19.16
CA PRO A 160 -9.14 7.55 19.64
C PRO A 160 -10.34 7.33 18.71
N THR A 161 -10.82 8.38 18.04
CA THR A 161 -11.96 8.29 17.11
C THR A 161 -11.69 7.34 15.95
N LEU A 162 -10.49 7.41 15.37
CA LEU A 162 -10.04 6.50 14.32
C LEU A 162 -9.87 5.06 14.85
N THR A 163 -9.34 4.91 16.06
CA THR A 163 -9.21 3.60 16.73
C THR A 163 -10.55 2.92 16.93
N GLU A 164 -11.55 3.63 17.43
CA GLU A 164 -12.89 3.10 17.68
C GLU A 164 -13.58 2.68 16.37
N ALA A 165 -13.47 3.51 15.33
CA ALA A 165 -13.99 3.19 14.00
C ALA A 165 -13.34 1.93 13.43
N ALA A 166 -12.02 1.78 13.61
CA ALA A 166 -11.28 0.62 13.17
C ALA A 166 -11.70 -0.65 13.92
N ILE A 167 -11.77 -0.58 15.25
CA ILE A 167 -12.28 -1.68 16.07
C ILE A 167 -13.68 -2.10 15.59
N LYS A 168 -14.57 -1.14 15.31
CA LYS A 168 -15.91 -1.43 14.79
C LYS A 168 -15.87 -2.10 13.41
N ALA A 169 -15.03 -1.62 12.50
CA ALA A 169 -14.88 -2.21 11.17
C ALA A 169 -14.32 -3.64 11.23
N PHE A 170 -13.35 -3.89 12.12
CA PHE A 170 -12.71 -5.19 12.29
C PHE A 170 -13.56 -6.18 13.09
N LYS A 171 -14.51 -5.74 13.94
CA LYS A 171 -15.42 -6.64 14.68
C LYS A 171 -16.17 -7.64 13.77
N SER A 172 -16.50 -7.22 12.55
CA SER A 172 -17.19 -8.06 11.56
C SER A 172 -16.27 -9.07 10.88
N SER A 173 -14.96 -8.89 11.00
CA SER A 173 -13.95 -9.81 10.49
C SER A 173 -13.38 -10.60 11.67
N SER A 174 -13.22 -11.92 11.56
CA SER A 174 -12.66 -12.77 12.63
C SER A 174 -11.14 -12.56 12.83
N SER A 175 -10.61 -11.35 12.61
CA SER A 175 -9.19 -11.04 12.62
C SER A 175 -8.67 -10.84 14.05
N GLU A 176 -8.55 -11.95 14.80
CA GLU A 176 -8.00 -11.97 16.16
C GLU A 176 -6.52 -11.52 16.21
N PHE A 177 -5.84 -11.54 15.06
CA PHE A 177 -4.41 -11.25 14.94
C PHE A 177 -4.11 -9.76 14.74
N VAL A 178 -5.12 -8.92 14.53
CA VAL A 178 -4.96 -7.47 14.39
C VAL A 178 -5.43 -6.78 15.68
N LYS A 179 -4.52 -6.07 16.33
CA LYS A 179 -4.82 -5.21 17.49
C LYS A 179 -4.80 -3.76 17.07
N HIS A 180 -5.61 -2.94 17.74
CA HIS A 180 -5.69 -1.51 17.51
C HIS A 180 -5.34 -0.75 18.79
N LEU A 181 -4.49 0.26 18.68
CA LEU A 181 -4.20 1.24 19.72
C LEU A 181 -4.16 2.63 19.10
N ASP A 182 -4.39 3.67 19.89
CA ASP A 182 -4.17 5.05 19.49
C ASP A 182 -2.81 5.57 20.01
N VAL A 183 -2.30 6.66 19.43
CA VAL A 183 -1.03 7.28 19.83
C VAL A 183 -1.04 7.78 21.28
N SER A 184 -2.18 8.22 21.83
CA SER A 184 -2.26 8.75 23.20
C SER A 184 -2.07 7.66 24.26
N SER A 185 -2.36 6.40 23.92
CA SER A 185 -2.06 5.22 24.77
C SER A 185 -0.56 5.06 25.10
N PHE A 186 0.33 5.76 24.38
CA PHE A 186 1.78 5.74 24.63
C PHE A 186 2.31 6.97 25.38
N ALA A 187 1.44 7.93 25.75
CA ALA A 187 1.82 9.16 26.43
C ALA A 187 2.21 8.92 27.90
N SER A 188 1.59 7.95 28.58
CA SER A 188 1.87 7.60 29.97
C SER A 188 2.43 6.18 30.07
N ASN A 189 3.77 6.02 30.14
CA ASN A 189 4.50 4.74 30.32
C ASN A 189 3.72 3.49 29.84
N GLY A 190 3.32 3.56 28.57
CA GLY A 190 2.17 2.83 28.02
C GLY A 190 2.30 1.31 28.04
N ASP A 191 1.20 0.67 27.70
CA ASP A 191 0.92 -0.77 27.78
C ASP A 191 1.94 -1.64 27.02
N THR A 192 3.13 -1.81 27.60
CA THR A 192 4.29 -2.54 27.04
C THR A 192 3.93 -3.97 26.66
N ARG A 193 2.93 -4.55 27.32
CA ARG A 193 2.44 -5.90 27.04
C ARG A 193 1.91 -6.04 25.61
N VAL A 194 1.19 -5.05 25.10
CA VAL A 194 0.63 -5.08 23.74
C VAL A 194 1.76 -4.98 22.71
N LEU A 195 2.70 -4.03 22.91
CA LEU A 195 3.90 -3.86 22.08
C LEU A 195 4.77 -5.13 22.06
N ASN A 196 4.92 -5.79 23.21
CA ASN A 196 5.67 -7.03 23.32
C ASN A 196 5.00 -8.20 22.58
N SER A 197 3.67 -8.20 22.49
CA SER A 197 2.91 -9.24 21.79
C SER A 197 2.84 -9.08 20.27
N ALA A 198 2.99 -7.85 19.76
CA ALA A 198 2.95 -7.57 18.33
C ALA A 198 4.20 -8.08 17.63
N GLU A 199 4.09 -8.52 16.38
CA GLU A 199 5.22 -8.93 15.55
C GLU A 199 5.50 -7.92 14.43
N VAL A 200 4.48 -7.16 14.03
CA VAL A 200 4.58 -5.99 13.14
C VAL A 200 3.78 -4.86 13.78
N ALA A 201 4.33 -3.65 13.77
CA ALA A 201 3.57 -2.44 14.09
C ALA A 201 3.35 -1.59 12.84
N VAL A 202 2.17 -1.00 12.74
CA VAL A 202 1.75 -0.15 11.62
C VAL A 202 1.26 1.17 12.18
N PHE A 203 1.97 2.27 11.91
CA PHE A 203 1.42 3.61 12.10
C PHE A 203 0.53 3.92 10.90
N PHE A 204 -0.78 4.03 11.12
CA PHE A 204 -1.76 4.25 10.07
C PHE A 204 -2.19 5.70 10.05
N ALA A 205 -2.05 6.37 8.92
CA ALA A 205 -2.33 7.79 8.76
C ALA A 205 -1.68 8.73 9.80
N PRO A 206 -0.41 8.52 10.22
CA PRO A 206 0.19 9.32 11.27
C PRO A 206 0.36 10.78 10.86
N GLU A 207 0.29 11.68 11.84
CA GLU A 207 0.54 13.12 11.64
C GLU A 207 1.98 13.50 12.00
N ALA A 208 2.50 14.59 11.40
CA ALA A 208 3.86 15.07 11.68
C ALA A 208 4.06 15.43 13.17
N SER A 209 3.00 15.88 13.84
CA SER A 209 2.98 16.16 15.29
C SER A 209 3.32 14.93 16.16
N GLN A 210 3.19 13.72 15.61
CA GLN A 210 3.32 12.45 16.32
C GLN A 210 4.71 11.81 16.18
N LEU A 211 5.59 12.38 15.35
CA LEU A 211 6.89 11.79 15.00
C LEU A 211 7.75 11.45 16.22
N ALA A 212 7.73 12.29 17.27
CA ALA A 212 8.46 12.03 18.50
C ALA A 212 7.96 10.78 19.24
N VAL A 213 6.64 10.59 19.30
CA VAL A 213 6.02 9.41 19.91
C VAL A 213 6.25 8.18 19.03
N MET A 214 6.09 8.31 17.71
CA MET A 214 6.38 7.25 16.74
C MET A 214 7.80 6.72 16.88
N LYS A 215 8.78 7.62 17.03
CA LYS A 215 10.18 7.24 17.22
C LYS A 215 10.36 6.44 18.51
N ARG A 216 9.80 6.90 19.63
CA ARG A 216 9.87 6.20 20.93
C ARG A 216 9.26 4.80 20.86
N VAL A 217 8.08 4.67 20.24
CA VAL A 217 7.40 3.39 20.08
C VAL A 217 8.20 2.46 19.15
N THR A 218 8.72 2.99 18.05
CA THR A 218 9.58 2.25 17.12
C THR A 218 10.85 1.71 17.80
N ASP A 219 11.51 2.54 18.62
CA ASP A 219 12.70 2.17 19.39
C ASP A 219 12.36 1.07 20.42
N SER A 220 11.17 1.11 21.02
CA SER A 220 10.67 0.09 21.97
C SER A 220 10.32 -1.24 21.31
N LEU A 221 10.03 -1.23 20.00
CA LEU A 221 9.67 -2.42 19.22
C LEU A 221 10.90 -3.12 18.64
N TYR A 222 12.11 -2.57 18.76
CA TYR A 222 13.31 -3.13 18.17
C TYR A 222 13.53 -4.60 18.59
N PRO A 223 13.85 -5.54 17.66
CA PRO A 223 14.11 -5.33 16.22
C PRO A 223 12.90 -5.60 15.30
N LYS A 224 11.67 -5.58 15.82
CA LYS A 224 10.45 -5.92 15.06
C LYS A 224 10.20 -4.94 13.91
N PRO A 225 9.66 -5.42 12.77
CA PRO A 225 9.27 -4.58 11.65
C PRO A 225 8.27 -3.49 12.03
N VAL A 226 8.46 -2.29 11.46
CA VAL A 226 7.55 -1.15 11.60
C VAL A 226 7.17 -0.63 10.22
N VAL A 227 5.89 -0.31 10.05
CA VAL A 227 5.33 0.21 8.81
C VAL A 227 4.72 1.60 9.07
N ILE A 228 4.99 2.56 8.19
CA ILE A 228 4.22 3.79 8.06
C ILE A 228 3.28 3.62 6.88
N PHE A 229 1.98 3.81 7.10
CA PHE A 229 0.97 3.64 6.08
C PHE A 229 0.22 4.97 5.89
N ASN A 230 0.27 5.54 4.69
CA ASN A 230 -0.33 6.83 4.31
C ASN A 230 0.01 7.97 5.28
N PRO A 231 1.28 8.36 5.45
CA PRO A 231 1.61 9.47 6.34
C PRO A 231 0.89 10.75 5.93
N GLY A 232 0.45 11.54 6.93
CA GLY A 232 -0.24 12.82 6.74
C GLY A 232 0.69 13.99 6.40
N TRP A 233 1.89 13.72 5.91
CA TRP A 233 2.86 14.72 5.46
C TRP A 233 3.38 14.38 4.08
N GLY A 234 3.76 15.40 3.31
CA GLY A 234 4.41 15.24 2.02
C GLY A 234 5.89 14.89 2.14
N PHE A 235 6.44 14.31 1.08
CA PHE A 235 7.87 13.97 1.02
C PHE A 235 8.80 15.19 1.17
N GLU A 236 8.43 16.34 0.58
CA GLU A 236 9.21 17.58 0.68
C GLU A 236 9.33 18.06 2.14
N GLU A 237 8.30 17.78 2.96
CA GLU A 237 8.27 18.15 4.38
C GLU A 237 9.23 17.29 5.22
N GLU A 238 9.65 16.10 4.76
CA GLU A 238 10.48 15.18 5.55
C GLU A 238 11.83 15.79 5.93
N SER A 239 12.38 16.62 5.04
CA SER A 239 13.62 17.37 5.28
C SER A 239 13.48 18.43 6.38
N SER A 240 12.25 18.93 6.60
CA SER A 240 11.94 20.00 7.55
C SER A 240 11.77 19.52 8.99
N PHE A 241 11.70 18.22 9.23
CA PHE A 241 11.51 17.63 10.56
C PHE A 241 12.74 17.70 11.48
N GLY A 242 13.78 18.44 11.09
CA GLY A 242 14.99 18.66 11.90
C GLY A 242 15.62 17.34 12.33
N GLY A 243 15.78 17.14 13.65
CA GLY A 243 16.38 15.92 14.21
C GLY A 243 15.59 14.62 13.95
N LEU A 244 14.34 14.69 13.50
CA LEU A 244 13.50 13.53 13.18
C LEU A 244 13.51 13.17 11.68
N SER A 245 14.12 14.00 10.83
CA SER A 245 14.27 13.73 9.39
C SER A 245 14.97 12.38 9.13
N GLY A 246 16.05 12.08 9.86
CA GLY A 246 16.75 10.80 9.75
C GLY A 246 15.94 9.60 10.25
N PHE A 247 14.97 9.81 11.14
CA PHE A 247 14.03 8.75 11.54
C PHE A 247 13.05 8.45 10.42
N VAL A 248 12.41 9.47 9.83
CA VAL A 248 11.47 9.29 8.71
C VAL A 248 12.18 8.74 7.48
N GLY A 249 13.34 9.29 7.12
CA GLY A 249 14.16 8.81 6.00
C GLY A 249 14.75 7.40 6.18
N SER A 250 14.61 6.80 7.38
CA SER A 250 14.99 5.39 7.60
C SER A 250 13.95 4.39 7.09
N PHE A 251 12.74 4.84 6.75
CA PHE A 251 11.68 4.00 6.22
C PHE A 251 11.83 3.84 4.71
N LYS A 252 11.95 2.59 4.26
CA LYS A 252 11.98 2.28 2.83
C LYS A 252 10.57 2.26 2.28
N VAL A 253 10.28 3.13 1.31
CA VAL A 253 9.03 3.07 0.55
C VAL A 253 9.01 1.79 -0.28
N VAL A 254 8.05 0.90 -0.05
CA VAL A 254 7.88 -0.37 -0.79
C VAL A 254 6.73 -0.31 -1.79
N TYR A 255 5.80 0.62 -1.59
CA TYR A 255 4.72 0.93 -2.50
C TYR A 255 4.36 2.41 -2.37
N SER A 256 4.23 3.12 -3.49
CA SER A 256 3.68 4.47 -3.50
C SER A 256 2.98 4.73 -4.82
N PHE A 257 1.78 5.30 -4.74
CA PHE A 257 1.08 5.85 -5.88
C PHE A 257 0.68 7.28 -5.53
N VAL A 258 1.25 8.23 -6.26
CA VAL A 258 0.91 9.66 -6.13
C VAL A 258 0.41 10.14 -7.48
N GLY A 259 -0.87 10.51 -7.54
CA GLY A 259 -1.48 11.09 -8.73
C GLY A 259 -0.95 12.49 -9.01
N LEU A 260 -0.74 12.79 -10.30
CA LEU A 260 -0.29 14.08 -10.80
C LEU A 260 -1.36 14.63 -11.75
N GLY A 261 -1.81 15.86 -11.49
CA GLY A 261 -2.54 16.64 -12.49
C GLY A 261 -1.54 17.37 -13.39
N VAL A 262 -1.48 17.02 -14.69
CA VAL A 262 -0.59 17.67 -15.65
C VAL A 262 -1.41 18.60 -16.53
N THR A 263 -1.43 19.90 -16.18
CA THR A 263 -2.19 20.93 -16.90
C THR A 263 -1.28 21.64 -17.90
N GLY A 264 -1.49 21.41 -19.20
CA GLY A 264 -0.81 22.13 -20.27
C GLY A 264 -1.71 23.20 -20.91
N VAL A 265 -1.11 24.09 -21.71
CA VAL A 265 -1.81 25.18 -22.42
C VAL A 265 -2.95 24.65 -23.33
N LEU A 266 -2.85 23.42 -23.83
CA LEU A 266 -3.79 22.81 -24.79
C LEU A 266 -4.30 21.42 -24.39
N SER A 267 -3.81 20.82 -23.30
CA SER A 267 -4.28 19.49 -22.86
C SER A 267 -4.05 19.28 -21.37
N ASN A 268 -5.05 18.74 -20.69
CA ASN A 268 -4.92 18.18 -19.36
C ASN A 268 -4.64 16.68 -19.50
N ARG A 269 -3.59 16.19 -18.86
CA ARG A 269 -3.21 14.77 -18.85
C ARG A 269 -3.06 14.31 -17.41
N LYS A 270 -3.37 13.04 -17.15
CA LYS A 270 -3.05 12.43 -15.86
C LYS A 270 -1.61 11.95 -15.86
N GLY A 271 -0.95 12.07 -14.72
CA GLY A 271 0.34 11.46 -14.47
C GLY A 271 0.35 10.76 -13.12
N VAL A 272 1.36 9.93 -12.88
CA VAL A 272 1.54 9.26 -11.59
C VAL A 272 3.03 9.13 -11.29
N VAL A 273 3.44 9.45 -10.06
CA VAL A 273 4.71 8.97 -9.49
C VAL A 273 4.43 7.63 -8.82
N PHE A 274 5.10 6.58 -9.29
CA PHE A 274 4.77 5.21 -8.93
C PHE A 274 5.98 4.40 -8.47
N LYS A 275 5.77 3.59 -7.44
CA LYS A 275 6.68 2.57 -6.96
C LYS A 275 5.92 1.31 -6.51
N CYS A 276 6.41 0.13 -6.88
CA CYS A 276 6.00 -1.14 -6.27
C CYS A 276 7.16 -2.16 -6.32
N ASP A 277 7.65 -2.52 -5.14
CA ASP A 277 8.73 -3.50 -4.96
C ASP A 277 8.15 -4.93 -4.77
N LYS A 278 7.74 -5.59 -5.86
CA LYS A 278 7.07 -6.91 -5.81
C LYS A 278 7.96 -8.05 -5.33
N ASP A 279 9.26 -7.99 -5.60
CA ASP A 279 10.24 -9.02 -5.23
C ASP A 279 10.90 -8.70 -3.86
N GLY A 280 10.27 -7.84 -3.08
CA GLY A 280 10.83 -7.29 -1.85
C GLY A 280 11.97 -6.29 -2.08
N VAL A 281 12.66 -5.95 -0.99
CA VAL A 281 13.63 -4.84 -0.87
C VAL A 281 14.88 -4.96 -1.76
N SER A 282 15.07 -6.09 -2.46
CA SER A 282 16.32 -6.45 -3.14
C SER A 282 16.35 -6.15 -4.64
N SER A 283 15.20 -5.79 -5.24
CA SER A 283 15.16 -5.32 -6.63
C SER A 283 15.43 -3.83 -6.64
N GLY A 284 16.48 -3.38 -7.33
CA GLY A 284 16.97 -2.00 -7.29
C GLY A 284 15.84 -0.98 -7.28
N GLU A 285 15.90 -0.04 -6.35
CA GLU A 285 14.85 0.96 -6.09
C GLU A 285 14.57 1.73 -7.36
N LYS A 286 13.39 1.51 -7.95
CA LYS A 286 13.00 2.14 -9.21
C LYS A 286 11.67 2.84 -8.99
N TRP A 287 11.75 4.15 -9.02
CA TRP A 287 10.60 5.03 -9.10
C TRP A 287 10.33 5.32 -10.57
N PHE A 288 9.06 5.41 -10.94
CA PHE A 288 8.65 5.68 -12.30
C PHE A 288 7.72 6.87 -12.33
N ILE A 289 7.86 7.69 -13.37
CA ILE A 289 6.87 8.70 -13.72
C ILE A 289 6.10 8.18 -14.91
N PHE A 290 4.79 8.02 -14.75
CA PHE A 290 3.86 7.67 -15.83
C PHE A 290 3.07 8.90 -16.25
N VAL A 291 2.80 9.04 -17.54
CA VAL A 291 1.94 10.08 -18.10
C VAL A 291 0.98 9.44 -19.10
N GLU A 292 -0.26 9.91 -19.10
CA GLU A 292 -1.30 9.54 -20.05
C GLU A 292 -0.97 10.06 -21.46
N GLU A 293 -0.93 9.16 -22.45
CA GLU A 293 -0.81 9.51 -23.86
C GLU A 293 -2.17 9.81 -24.51
N GLU A 294 -2.14 10.36 -25.73
CA GLU A 294 -3.33 10.57 -26.58
C GLU A 294 -3.92 9.20 -26.94
N GLY A 295 -4.87 8.72 -26.13
CA GLY A 295 -5.41 7.36 -26.18
C GLY A 295 -5.78 6.78 -24.81
N GLY A 296 -5.39 7.45 -23.71
CA GLY A 296 -5.73 7.04 -22.35
C GLY A 296 -4.77 6.02 -21.73
N GLU A 297 -3.74 5.60 -22.48
CA GLU A 297 -2.73 4.65 -21.99
C GLU A 297 -1.67 5.36 -21.13
N MET A 298 -1.32 4.75 -20.00
CA MET A 298 -0.29 5.24 -19.10
C MET A 298 1.09 4.74 -19.53
N LYS A 299 1.99 5.66 -19.91
CA LYS A 299 3.34 5.33 -20.35
C LYS A 299 4.40 5.83 -19.39
N ALA A 300 5.38 4.99 -19.09
CA ALA A 300 6.55 5.37 -18.31
C ALA A 300 7.40 6.35 -19.13
N VAL A 301 7.50 7.59 -18.66
CA VAL A 301 8.28 8.65 -19.31
C VAL A 301 9.65 8.86 -18.66
N SER A 302 9.80 8.47 -17.39
CA SER A 302 11.07 8.56 -16.68
C SER A 302 11.19 7.52 -15.57
N LYS A 303 12.42 7.30 -15.13
CA LYS A 303 12.80 6.33 -14.10
C LYS A 303 13.88 6.91 -13.21
N PHE A 304 13.69 6.81 -11.90
CA PHE A 304 14.59 7.33 -10.87
C PHE A 304 15.05 6.21 -9.94
N LYS A 305 16.25 6.37 -9.36
CA LYS A 305 16.79 5.45 -8.35
C LYS A 305 16.23 5.76 -6.95
N ALA A 306 16.01 7.04 -6.67
CA ALA A 306 15.39 7.53 -5.45
C ALA A 306 14.02 8.15 -5.77
N ARG A 307 13.26 8.49 -4.73
CA ARG A 307 11.99 9.21 -4.92
C ARG A 307 12.29 10.54 -5.60
N PRO A 308 11.66 10.85 -6.75
CA PRO A 308 11.91 12.11 -7.42
C PRO A 308 11.32 13.26 -6.60
N SER A 309 12.06 14.35 -6.52
CA SER A 309 11.59 15.63 -5.98
C SER A 309 10.53 16.26 -6.88
N ILE A 310 9.74 17.18 -6.34
CA ILE A 310 8.74 17.91 -7.12
C ILE A 310 9.33 18.59 -8.36
N GLY A 311 10.51 19.21 -8.23
CA GLY A 311 11.20 19.88 -9.33
C GLY A 311 11.70 18.91 -10.42
N GLU A 312 12.12 17.70 -10.04
CA GLU A 312 12.47 16.66 -11.02
C GLU A 312 11.24 16.15 -11.78
N VAL A 313 10.11 15.96 -11.06
CA VAL A 313 8.84 15.58 -11.67
C VAL A 313 8.39 16.65 -12.67
N GLU A 314 8.41 17.92 -12.26
CA GLU A 314 8.09 19.07 -13.10
C GLU A 314 8.95 19.09 -14.38
N ASN A 315 10.27 18.99 -14.24
CA ASN A 315 11.19 19.00 -15.38
C ASN A 315 10.91 17.87 -16.38
N VAL A 316 10.61 16.66 -15.89
CA VAL A 316 10.21 15.54 -16.76
C VAL A 316 8.91 15.87 -17.50
N LEU A 317 7.90 16.40 -16.80
CA LEU A 317 6.62 16.74 -17.40
C LEU A 317 6.75 17.86 -18.44
N TYR A 318 7.53 18.90 -18.16
CA TYR A 318 7.84 19.96 -19.12
C TYR A 318 8.46 19.40 -20.41
N ASN A 319 9.45 18.52 -20.29
CA ASN A 319 10.11 17.92 -21.44
C ASN A 319 9.15 17.07 -22.28
N VAL A 320 8.29 16.27 -21.62
CA VAL A 320 7.27 15.46 -22.30
C VAL A 320 6.25 16.35 -23.01
N MET A 321 5.85 17.46 -22.41
CA MET A 321 4.93 18.42 -23.04
C MET A 321 5.56 19.13 -24.24
N ALA A 322 6.84 19.54 -24.14
CA ALA A 322 7.53 20.21 -25.23
C ALA A 322 7.67 19.31 -26.47
N ILE A 323 7.99 18.02 -26.29
CA ILE A 323 8.11 17.04 -27.38
C ILE A 323 6.75 16.80 -28.05
N ASN A 324 5.66 16.79 -27.27
CA ASN A 324 4.31 16.52 -27.77
C ASN A 324 3.53 17.77 -28.22
N SER A 325 4.16 18.95 -28.21
CA SER A 325 3.52 20.20 -28.63
C SER A 325 3.10 20.15 -30.11
N PRO A 326 1.93 20.71 -30.48
CA PRO A 326 1.47 20.78 -31.87
C PRO A 326 2.51 21.37 -32.82
N ILE A 327 3.26 22.37 -32.38
CA ILE A 327 4.29 23.03 -33.19
C ILE A 327 5.44 22.07 -33.51
N THR A 328 5.90 21.31 -32.52
CA THR A 328 6.96 20.29 -32.68
C THR A 328 6.48 19.12 -33.55
N LYS A 329 5.22 18.69 -33.38
CA LYS A 329 4.58 17.68 -34.23
C LYS A 329 4.50 18.16 -35.67
N SER A 330 4.04 19.39 -35.93
CA SER A 330 3.94 19.96 -37.28
C SER A 330 5.30 20.00 -37.98
N VAL A 331 6.37 20.41 -37.29
CA VAL A 331 7.72 20.41 -37.89
C VAL A 331 8.19 19.01 -38.22
N LYS A 332 7.89 18.00 -37.38
CA LYS A 332 8.18 16.60 -37.69
C LYS A 332 7.39 16.11 -38.90
N PHE A 333 6.11 16.42 -39.00
CA PHE A 333 5.28 16.10 -40.17
C PHE A 333 5.84 16.75 -41.45
N PHE A 334 6.21 18.03 -41.43
CA PHE A 334 6.81 18.69 -42.58
C PHE A 334 8.17 18.09 -42.94
N LYS A 335 9.01 17.76 -41.95
CA LYS A 335 10.29 17.11 -42.19
C LYS A 335 10.13 15.70 -42.79
N ASP A 336 9.21 14.90 -42.26
CA ASP A 336 8.92 13.55 -42.75
C ASP A 336 8.31 13.57 -44.16
N LEU A 337 7.47 14.58 -44.46
CA LEU A 337 6.93 14.81 -45.79
C LEU A 337 8.03 15.21 -46.77
N VAL A 338 8.92 16.12 -46.38
CA VAL A 338 10.06 16.55 -47.20
C VAL A 338 11.05 15.42 -47.41
N SER A 339 11.35 14.58 -46.40
CA SER A 339 12.25 13.43 -46.54
C SER A 339 11.69 12.30 -47.41
N ASN A 340 10.38 12.06 -47.37
CA ASN A 340 9.74 11.11 -48.30
C ASN A 340 9.72 11.61 -49.74
N VAL A 341 9.68 12.94 -49.95
CA VAL A 341 9.75 13.55 -51.29
C VAL A 341 11.19 13.65 -51.82
N THR A 342 12.21 13.72 -50.95
CA THR A 342 13.63 13.83 -51.37
C THR A 342 14.39 12.49 -51.45
N GLY A 343 13.74 11.34 -51.20
CA GLY A 343 14.22 10.04 -51.67
C GLY A 343 15.59 9.57 -51.13
N LYS A 344 15.99 9.95 -49.91
CA LYS A 344 17.14 9.33 -49.24
C LYS A 344 16.68 8.48 -48.07
N LYS A 345 16.59 7.17 -48.32
CA LYS A 345 16.57 6.12 -47.30
C LYS A 345 17.95 5.92 -46.71
#